data_AF-A0AAJ1UTV6-F1
#
_entry.id   AF-A0AAJ1UTV6-F1
#
_cell.length_a   1.000
_cell.length_b   1.000
_cell.length_c   1.000
_cell.angle_alpha   90.00
_cell.angle_beta   90.00
_cell.angle_gamma   90.00
#
_symmetry.space_group_name_H-M   'P 1'
#
loop_
_entity.id
_entity.type
_entity.pdbx_description
1 polymer ?
#
loop_
_entity_poly.entity_id
_entity_poly.type
_entity_poly.pdbx_seq_one_letter_code
_entity_poly.pdbx_strand_id
1 'polypeptide(L)'
;MRKVRSLEKDLLYALRHLLIQVRSGVTLFNSIVSVSKAGYGLVSEEFDSTVKEINAGVPEIEALDNMAFRNPSLHFRRVIWQLVNALRAGSDIGNTLREIVSSMANEQRIEIRRYGAQLNPMALIYMMSAVIVPSLGITFLIILSSFVGFFILPLDITLYLILAFLVFFQFMFMGLIKIRRPALEV
;
A
#
# COMPACT_ATOMS: atom_id res chain seq x y z
N MET A 1 -9.79 4.94 11.38
CA MET A 1 -8.86 4.29 10.40
C MET A 1 -9.14 4.66 8.94
N ARG A 2 -10.38 4.58 8.40
CA ARG A 2 -10.67 4.98 7.00
C ARG A 2 -10.33 6.44 6.68
N LYS A 3 -10.70 7.39 7.55
CA LYS A 3 -10.38 8.82 7.37
C LYS A 3 -8.87 9.08 7.26
N VAL A 4 -8.07 8.50 8.17
CA VAL A 4 -6.60 8.64 8.19
C VAL A 4 -5.97 8.13 6.88
N ARG A 5 -6.37 6.95 6.40
CA ARG A 5 -5.85 6.40 5.13
C ARG A 5 -6.18 7.26 3.91
N SER A 6 -7.38 7.84 3.86
CA SER A 6 -7.76 8.75 2.77
C SER A 6 -6.89 10.00 2.78
N LEU A 7 -6.65 10.55 3.97
CA LEU A 7 -5.84 11.75 4.16
C LEU A 7 -4.39 11.51 3.73
N GLU A 8 -3.80 10.37 4.11
CA GLU A 8 -2.44 9.99 3.73
C GLU A 8 -2.28 9.70 2.23
N LYS A 9 -3.29 9.10 1.59
CA LYS A 9 -3.28 8.82 0.15
C LYS A 9 -3.17 10.10 -0.66
N ASP A 10 -3.95 11.12 -0.31
CA ASP A 10 -4.06 12.35 -1.10
C ASP A 10 -3.00 13.39 -0.73
N LEU A 11 -2.39 13.27 0.46
CA LEU A 11 -1.38 14.19 0.98
C LEU A 11 -0.18 14.35 0.05
N LEU A 12 0.37 13.26 -0.49
CA LEU A 12 1.53 13.34 -1.38
C LEU A 12 1.23 14.16 -2.64
N TYR A 13 0.02 14.04 -3.18
CA TYR A 13 -0.38 14.80 -4.37
C TYR A 13 -0.55 16.29 -4.07
N ALA A 14 -1.17 16.62 -2.93
CA ALA A 14 -1.29 17.99 -2.46
C ALA A 14 0.08 18.65 -2.23
N LEU A 15 1.03 17.93 -1.60
CA LEU A 15 2.39 18.44 -1.37
C LEU A 15 3.19 18.62 -2.65
N ARG A 16 3.01 17.73 -3.65
CA ARG A 16 3.59 17.91 -4.99
C ARG A 16 3.05 19.16 -5.67
N HIS A 17 1.76 19.42 -5.54
CA HIS A 17 1.15 20.66 -6.05
C HIS A 17 1.77 21.88 -5.36
N LEU A 18 1.85 21.90 -4.02
CA LEU A 18 2.53 22.98 -3.28
C LEU A 18 3.97 23.17 -3.77
N LEU A 19 4.73 22.10 -3.90
CA LEU A 19 6.11 22.14 -4.36
C LEU A 19 6.24 22.78 -5.75
N ILE A 20 5.38 22.40 -6.69
CA ILE A 20 5.39 22.95 -8.05
C ILE A 20 5.09 24.46 -8.00
N GLN A 21 4.05 24.87 -7.30
CA GLN A 21 3.65 26.28 -7.18
C GLN A 21 4.77 27.13 -6.55
N VAL A 22 5.31 26.68 -5.41
CA VAL A 22 6.39 27.39 -4.69
C VAL A 22 7.65 27.47 -5.55
N ARG A 23 8.02 26.39 -6.27
CA ARG A 23 9.14 26.39 -7.22
C ARG A 23 8.93 27.32 -8.42
N SER A 24 7.68 27.55 -8.81
CA SER A 24 7.30 28.48 -9.86
C SER A 24 7.24 29.94 -9.38
N GLY A 25 7.64 30.21 -8.13
CA GLY A 25 7.68 31.57 -7.56
C GLY A 25 6.36 32.03 -6.92
N VAL A 26 5.38 31.14 -6.80
CA VAL A 26 4.13 31.44 -6.08
C VAL A 26 4.41 31.40 -4.58
N THR A 27 3.83 32.33 -3.81
CA THR A 27 3.98 32.33 -2.35
C THR A 27 3.37 31.06 -1.74
N LEU A 28 3.88 30.64 -0.58
CA LEU A 28 3.36 29.45 0.10
C LEU A 28 1.86 29.59 0.40
N PHE A 29 1.44 30.74 0.94
CA PHE A 29 0.03 31.02 1.21
C PHE A 29 -0.86 30.88 -0.04
N ASN A 30 -0.49 31.50 -1.18
CA ASN A 30 -1.27 31.37 -2.41
C ASN A 30 -1.27 29.93 -2.95
N SER A 31 -0.17 29.20 -2.76
CA SER A 31 -0.08 27.78 -3.09
C SER A 31 -1.04 26.94 -2.23
N ILE A 32 -1.15 27.25 -0.94
CA ILE A 32 -2.10 26.62 -0.01
C ILE A 32 -3.54 26.90 -0.44
N VAL A 33 -3.86 28.15 -0.84
CA VAL A 33 -5.18 28.51 -1.38
C VAL A 33 -5.49 27.75 -2.67
N SER A 34 -4.50 27.53 -3.54
CA SER A 34 -4.68 26.71 -4.75
C SER A 34 -5.01 25.26 -4.38
N VAL A 35 -4.25 24.68 -3.45
CA VAL A 35 -4.45 23.29 -2.99
C VAL A 35 -5.76 23.09 -2.24
N SER A 36 -6.24 24.09 -1.50
CA SER A 36 -7.54 24.01 -0.81
C SER A 36 -8.71 23.87 -1.79
N LYS A 37 -8.56 24.38 -3.02
CA LYS A 37 -9.58 24.32 -4.08
C LYS A 37 -9.34 23.22 -5.11
N ALA A 38 -8.22 22.49 -5.02
CA ALA A 38 -7.80 21.52 -6.02
C ALA A 38 -8.46 20.13 -5.91
N GLY A 39 -9.24 19.86 -4.86
CA GLY A 39 -10.04 18.64 -4.74
C GLY A 39 -9.28 17.39 -4.26
N TYR A 40 -8.25 17.54 -3.43
CA TYR A 40 -7.52 16.42 -2.79
C TYR A 40 -8.24 15.85 -1.56
N GLY A 41 -9.57 15.67 -1.65
CA GLY A 41 -10.41 15.14 -0.57
C GLY A 41 -10.22 15.86 0.77
N LEU A 42 -10.06 15.09 1.85
CA LEU A 42 -9.89 15.60 3.22
C LEU A 42 -8.68 16.54 3.38
N VAL A 43 -7.66 16.40 2.53
CA VAL A 43 -6.47 17.27 2.61
C VAL A 43 -6.83 18.69 2.15
N SER A 44 -7.59 18.82 1.07
CA SER A 44 -8.08 20.12 0.60
C SER A 44 -9.03 20.77 1.63
N GLU A 45 -9.86 19.99 2.32
CA GLU A 45 -10.74 20.50 3.39
C GLU A 45 -9.96 21.07 4.59
N GLU A 46 -8.88 20.40 5.00
CA GLU A 46 -8.00 20.89 6.08
C GLU A 46 -7.25 22.16 5.68
N PHE A 47 -6.74 22.22 4.44
CA PHE A 47 -6.12 23.43 3.91
C PHE A 47 -7.14 24.57 3.75
N ASP A 48 -8.39 24.29 3.35
CA ASP A 48 -9.46 25.30 3.24
C ASP A 48 -9.83 25.89 4.61
N SER A 49 -9.93 25.03 5.62
CA SER A 49 -10.17 25.46 7.00
C SER A 49 -9.04 26.35 7.50
N THR A 50 -7.79 26.01 7.18
CA THR A 50 -6.61 26.81 7.53
C THR A 50 -6.57 28.15 6.80
N VAL A 51 -6.92 28.18 5.51
CA VAL A 51 -7.03 29.42 4.74
C VAL A 51 -8.08 30.36 5.35
N LYS A 52 -9.22 29.82 5.80
CA LYS A 52 -10.25 30.59 6.49
C LYS A 52 -9.75 31.17 7.81
N GLU A 53 -9.01 30.40 8.61
CA GLU A 53 -8.38 30.90 9.85
C GLU A 53 -7.42 32.06 9.56
N ILE A 54 -6.57 31.92 8.54
CA ILE A 54 -5.63 32.97 8.16
C ILE A 54 -6.36 34.22 7.69
N ASN A 55 -7.38 34.07 6.85
CA ASN A 55 -8.21 35.19 6.38
C ASN A 55 -9.01 35.85 7.52
N ALA A 56 -9.31 35.12 8.60
CA ALA A 56 -9.93 35.66 9.80
C ALA A 56 -8.95 36.42 10.72
N GLY A 57 -7.67 36.51 10.35
CA GLY A 57 -6.64 37.27 11.05
C GLY A 57 -5.68 36.43 11.90
N VAL A 58 -5.78 35.10 11.89
CA VAL A 58 -4.82 34.22 12.57
C VAL A 58 -3.49 34.24 11.80
N PRO A 59 -2.33 34.41 12.47
CA PRO A 59 -1.03 34.34 11.80
C PRO A 59 -0.82 33.02 11.05
N GLU A 60 -0.23 33.05 9.85
CA GLU A 60 -0.02 31.87 8.99
C GLU A 60 0.66 30.70 9.73
N ILE A 61 1.73 30.99 10.47
CA ILE A 61 2.47 30.01 11.27
C ILE A 61 1.59 29.37 12.34
N GLU A 62 0.74 30.17 13.00
CA GLU A 62 -0.15 29.70 14.06
C GLU A 62 -1.30 28.86 13.49
N ALA A 63 -1.90 29.27 12.37
CA ALA A 63 -2.94 28.51 11.69
C ALA A 63 -2.44 27.15 11.20
N LEU A 64 -1.22 27.09 10.66
CA LEU A 64 -0.57 25.83 10.25
C LEU A 64 -0.27 24.92 11.46
N ASP A 65 0.17 25.49 12.59
CA ASP A 65 0.37 24.72 13.83
C ASP A 65 -0.96 24.17 14.36
N ASN A 66 -2.03 24.96 14.34
CA ASN A 66 -3.38 24.52 14.72
C ASN A 66 -3.87 23.39 13.82
N MET A 67 -3.61 23.47 12.51
CA MET A 67 -3.88 22.39 11.55
C MET A 67 -3.10 21.12 11.89
N ALA A 68 -1.81 21.24 12.22
CA ALA A 68 -1.00 20.12 12.67
C ALA A 68 -1.45 19.57 14.02
N PHE A 69 -2.08 20.34 14.89
CA PHE A 69 -2.53 19.87 16.19
C PHE A 69 -3.85 19.08 16.10
N ARG A 70 -4.80 19.55 15.30
CA ARG A 70 -6.15 18.97 15.18
C ARG A 70 -6.22 17.73 14.27
N ASN A 71 -5.24 17.53 13.39
CA ASN A 71 -5.30 16.44 12.42
C ASN A 71 -5.02 15.05 13.06
N PRO A 72 -5.84 14.02 12.79
CA PRO A 72 -5.65 12.68 13.36
C PRO A 72 -4.50 11.86 12.74
N SER A 73 -3.97 12.23 11.56
CA SER A 73 -2.89 11.49 10.89
C SER A 73 -1.51 11.95 11.36
N LEU A 74 -0.73 11.06 11.98
CA LEU A 74 0.62 11.37 12.44
C LEU A 74 1.55 11.80 11.29
N HIS A 75 1.41 11.18 10.11
CA HIS A 75 2.19 11.54 8.92
C HIS A 75 1.87 12.96 8.46
N PHE A 76 0.58 13.30 8.38
CA PHE A 76 0.16 14.66 8.04
C PHE A 76 0.72 15.69 9.03
N ARG A 77 0.54 15.44 10.34
CA ARG A 77 1.06 16.33 11.39
C ARG A 77 2.56 16.57 11.25
N ARG A 78 3.34 15.51 11.00
CA ARG A 78 4.80 15.58 10.83
C ARG A 78 5.18 16.47 9.65
N VAL A 79 4.50 16.33 8.52
CA VAL A 79 4.77 17.14 7.32
C VAL A 79 4.49 18.61 7.57
N ILE A 80 3.32 18.93 8.12
CA ILE A 80 2.96 20.33 8.38
C ILE A 80 3.91 20.94 9.41
N TRP A 81 4.29 20.20 10.44
CA TRP A 81 5.26 20.67 11.43
C TRP A 81 6.64 20.95 10.83
N GLN A 82 7.10 20.13 9.88
CA GLN A 82 8.34 20.40 9.15
C GLN A 82 8.23 21.67 8.31
N LEU A 83 7.08 21.93 7.67
CA LEU A 83 6.83 23.18 6.94
C LEU A 83 6.81 24.40 7.87
N VAL A 84 6.15 24.29 9.02
CA VAL A 84 6.09 25.37 10.02
C VAL A 84 7.49 25.70 10.54
N ASN A 85 8.30 24.69 10.85
CA ASN A 85 9.68 24.92 11.31
C ASN A 85 10.54 25.58 10.23
N ALA A 86 10.36 25.20 8.96
CA ALA A 86 11.03 25.83 7.84
C ALA A 86 10.64 27.31 7.69
N LEU A 87 9.36 27.63 7.85
CA LEU A 87 8.88 29.02 7.86
C LEU A 87 9.48 29.83 9.01
N ARG A 88 9.50 29.27 10.23
CA ARG A 88 10.09 29.93 11.42
C ARG A 88 11.58 30.17 11.27
N ALA A 89 12.30 29.22 10.66
CA ALA A 89 13.72 29.32 10.41
C ALA A 89 14.07 30.25 9.23
N GLY A 90 13.09 30.69 8.45
CA GLY A 90 13.31 31.46 7.22
C GLY A 90 14.04 30.67 6.14
N SER A 91 13.94 29.33 6.15
CA SER A 91 14.61 28.48 5.17
C SER A 91 13.88 28.47 3.82
N ASP A 92 14.56 28.02 2.77
CA ASP A 92 13.96 27.83 1.44
C ASP A 92 12.84 26.76 1.48
N ILE A 93 11.59 27.22 1.50
CA ILE A 93 10.38 26.40 1.53
C ILE A 93 10.31 25.46 0.32
N GLY A 94 10.80 25.87 -0.84
CA GLY A 94 10.81 25.02 -2.04
C GLY A 94 11.77 23.85 -1.89
N ASN A 95 12.91 24.02 -1.22
CA ASN A 95 13.82 22.92 -0.90
C ASN A 95 13.25 22.02 0.20
N THR A 96 12.69 22.59 1.27
CA THR A 96 12.03 21.79 2.31
C THR A 96 10.88 20.94 1.75
N LEU A 97 9.99 21.53 0.93
CA LEU A 97 8.92 20.78 0.26
C LEU A 97 9.49 19.67 -0.64
N ARG A 98 10.62 19.89 -1.32
CA ARG A 98 11.26 18.86 -2.16
C ARG A 98 11.71 17.67 -1.32
N GLU A 99 12.34 17.93 -0.18
CA GLU A 99 12.81 16.89 0.75
C GLU A 99 11.65 16.12 1.38
N ILE A 100 10.59 16.82 1.78
CA ILE A 100 9.36 16.19 2.29
C ILE A 100 8.75 15.27 1.23
N VAL A 101 8.55 15.78 0.00
CA VAL A 101 7.95 15.03 -1.11
C VAL A 101 8.82 13.84 -1.50
N SER A 102 10.15 13.99 -1.54
CA SER A 102 11.06 12.89 -1.88
C SER A 102 11.06 11.81 -0.80
N SER A 103 11.04 12.20 0.48
CA SER A 103 10.95 11.29 1.62
C SER A 103 9.66 10.48 1.58
N MET A 104 8.50 11.14 1.43
CA MET A 104 7.21 10.46 1.32
C MET A 104 7.10 9.56 0.10
N ALA A 105 7.63 9.99 -1.06
CA ALA A 105 7.65 9.17 -2.25
C ALA A 105 8.55 7.93 -2.07
N ASN A 106 9.66 8.06 -1.35
CA ASN A 106 10.53 6.94 -1.02
C ASN A 106 9.85 5.96 -0.05
N GLU A 107 9.15 6.46 0.96
CA GLU A 107 8.36 5.64 1.90
C GLU A 107 7.31 4.81 1.14
N GLN A 108 6.53 5.43 0.23
CA GLN A 108 5.60 4.70 -0.64
C GLN A 108 6.29 3.65 -1.52
N ARG A 109 7.46 3.95 -2.08
CA ARG A 109 8.24 2.97 -2.87
C ARG A 109 8.70 1.79 -2.02
N ILE A 110 9.10 2.04 -0.77
CA ILE A 110 9.47 1.00 0.18
C ILE A 110 8.27 0.12 0.52
N GLU A 111 7.09 0.71 0.75
CA GLU A 111 5.86 -0.04 0.98
C GLU A 111 5.48 -0.93 -0.20
N ILE A 112 5.54 -0.40 -1.44
CA ILE A 112 5.30 -1.17 -2.66
C ILE A 112 6.30 -2.31 -2.79
N ARG A 113 7.60 -2.05 -2.55
CA ARG A 113 8.63 -3.10 -2.60
C ARG A 113 8.43 -4.16 -1.53
N ARG A 114 8.06 -3.76 -0.30
CA ARG A 114 7.73 -4.70 0.78
C ARG A 114 6.53 -5.57 0.41
N TYR A 115 5.50 -4.97 -0.17
CA TYR A 115 4.34 -5.69 -0.65
C TYR A 115 4.73 -6.72 -1.73
N GLY A 116 5.49 -6.31 -2.74
CA GLY A 116 6.00 -7.21 -3.78
C GLY A 116 6.89 -8.33 -3.22
N ALA A 117 7.74 -8.03 -2.24
CA ALA A 117 8.60 -9.01 -1.60
C ALA A 117 7.81 -10.06 -0.79
N GLN A 118 6.66 -9.69 -0.20
CA GLN A 118 5.79 -10.63 0.51
C GLN A 118 5.04 -11.60 -0.42
N LEU A 119 4.86 -11.24 -1.71
CA LEU A 119 4.24 -12.15 -2.68
C LEU A 119 5.11 -13.38 -2.98
N ASN A 120 6.43 -13.26 -2.87
CA ASN A 120 7.35 -14.32 -3.24
C ASN A 120 7.32 -15.53 -2.26
N PRO A 121 7.38 -15.35 -0.93
CA PRO A 121 7.18 -16.46 0.02
C PRO A 121 5.79 -17.09 -0.07
N MET A 122 4.75 -16.30 -0.32
CA MET A 122 3.39 -16.83 -0.47
C MET A 122 3.29 -17.71 -1.72
N ALA A 123 3.84 -17.27 -2.85
CA ALA A 123 3.94 -18.07 -4.06
C ALA A 123 4.70 -19.39 -3.83
N LEU A 124 5.76 -19.36 -3.02
CA LEU A 124 6.54 -20.55 -2.67
C LEU A 124 5.72 -21.54 -1.81
N ILE A 125 5.04 -21.07 -0.75
CA ILE A 125 4.14 -21.90 0.06
C ILE A 125 3.01 -22.48 -0.80
N TYR A 126 2.48 -21.68 -1.74
CA TYR A 126 1.48 -22.15 -2.69
C TYR A 126 2.02 -23.25 -3.62
N MET A 127 3.22 -23.07 -4.18
CA MET A 127 3.86 -24.09 -5.01
C MET A 127 4.12 -25.38 -4.22
N MET A 128 4.61 -25.25 -2.98
CA MET A 128 4.88 -26.41 -2.13
C MET A 128 3.60 -27.19 -1.81
N SER A 129 2.53 -26.51 -1.39
CA SER A 129 1.27 -27.17 -1.02
C SER A 129 0.47 -27.70 -2.20
N ALA A 130 0.47 -27.02 -3.35
CA ALA A 130 -0.32 -27.42 -4.52
C ALA A 130 0.37 -28.48 -5.39
N VAL A 131 1.71 -28.49 -5.43
CA VAL A 131 2.48 -29.32 -6.38
C VAL A 131 3.39 -30.30 -5.66
N ILE A 132 4.20 -29.83 -4.69
CA ILE A 132 5.25 -30.65 -4.07
C ILE A 132 4.66 -31.65 -3.07
N VAL A 133 3.78 -31.21 -2.16
CA VAL A 133 3.17 -32.08 -1.15
C VAL A 133 2.32 -33.18 -1.78
N PRO A 134 1.44 -32.92 -2.77
CA PRO A 134 0.71 -33.99 -3.45
C PRO A 134 1.65 -34.95 -4.18
N SER A 135 2.60 -34.44 -4.96
CA SER A 135 3.51 -35.30 -5.75
C SER A 135 4.37 -36.21 -4.87
N LEU A 136 4.94 -35.69 -3.77
CA LEU A 136 5.65 -36.49 -2.78
C LEU A 136 4.73 -37.46 -2.06
N GLY A 137 3.53 -37.02 -1.64
CA GLY A 137 2.56 -37.87 -0.97
C GLY A 137 2.19 -39.10 -1.80
N ILE A 138 2.01 -38.94 -3.10
CA ILE A 138 1.71 -40.05 -4.02
C ILE A 138 2.92 -40.95 -4.18
N THR A 139 4.12 -40.37 -4.36
CA THR A 139 5.35 -41.15 -4.49
C THR A 139 5.52 -42.05 -3.26
N PHE A 140 5.29 -41.51 -2.07
CA PHE A 140 5.27 -42.29 -0.83
C PHE A 140 4.17 -43.36 -0.80
N LEU A 141 2.94 -43.04 -1.21
CA LEU A 141 1.84 -44.00 -1.26
C LEU A 141 2.11 -45.15 -2.24
N ILE A 142 2.69 -44.89 -3.41
CA ILE A 142 3.07 -45.92 -4.39
C ILE A 142 4.14 -46.84 -3.80
N ILE A 143 5.19 -46.27 -3.22
CA ILE A 143 6.27 -47.03 -2.60
C ILE A 143 5.72 -47.89 -1.44
N LEU A 144 4.91 -47.31 -0.56
CA LEU A 144 4.31 -48.03 0.57
C LEU A 144 3.37 -49.16 0.10
N SER A 145 2.54 -48.88 -0.92
CA SER A 145 1.68 -49.90 -1.53
C SER A 145 2.47 -51.06 -2.11
N SER A 146 3.67 -50.80 -2.66
CA SER A 146 4.56 -51.84 -3.19
C SER A 146 5.14 -52.74 -2.09
N PHE A 147 5.33 -52.21 -0.87
CA PHE A 147 5.82 -53.01 0.27
C PHE A 147 4.71 -53.76 1.00
N VAL A 148 3.52 -53.15 1.13
CA VAL A 148 2.42 -53.72 1.92
C VAL A 148 1.58 -54.74 1.12
N GLY A 149 1.72 -54.80 -0.21
CA GLY A 149 1.09 -55.84 -1.01
C GLY A 149 -0.44 -55.79 -1.02
N PHE A 150 -1.03 -54.60 -0.93
CA PHE A 150 -2.49 -54.42 -1.03
C PHE A 150 -2.96 -54.64 -2.48
N PHE A 151 -3.19 -55.91 -2.86
CA PHE A 151 -3.83 -56.31 -4.11
C PHE A 151 -5.34 -56.44 -3.92
N ILE A 152 -6.08 -55.32 -3.99
CA ILE A 152 -7.56 -55.35 -4.02
C ILE A 152 -8.08 -55.10 -5.46
N LEU A 153 -7.28 -54.47 -6.34
CA LEU A 153 -7.60 -54.17 -7.74
C LEU A 153 -6.40 -54.46 -8.67
N PRO A 154 -6.62 -54.74 -9.98
CA PRO A 154 -5.55 -54.84 -10.96
C PRO A 154 -4.70 -53.56 -10.99
N LEU A 155 -3.37 -53.70 -11.01
CA LEU A 155 -2.41 -52.61 -10.86
C LEU A 155 -2.69 -51.43 -11.82
N ASP A 156 -3.10 -51.75 -13.05
CA ASP A 156 -3.41 -50.76 -14.09
C ASP A 156 -4.57 -49.85 -13.68
N ILE A 157 -5.66 -50.43 -13.14
CA ILE A 157 -6.87 -49.70 -12.77
C ILE A 157 -6.61 -48.79 -11.56
N THR A 158 -5.87 -49.29 -10.56
CA THR A 158 -5.50 -48.52 -9.36
C THR A 158 -4.63 -47.32 -9.73
N LEU A 159 -3.69 -47.50 -10.65
CA LEU A 159 -2.78 -46.44 -11.08
C LEU A 159 -3.52 -45.34 -11.86
N TYR A 160 -4.42 -45.70 -12.79
CA TYR A 160 -5.26 -44.73 -13.48
C TYR A 160 -6.23 -44.00 -12.55
N LEU A 161 -6.80 -44.68 -11.54
CA LEU A 161 -7.68 -44.06 -10.54
C LEU A 161 -6.97 -43.01 -9.69
N ILE A 162 -5.75 -43.33 -9.22
CA ILE A 162 -4.93 -42.39 -8.45
C ILE A 162 -4.59 -41.17 -9.31
N LEU A 163 -4.19 -41.37 -10.57
CA LEU A 163 -3.85 -40.30 -11.51
C LEU A 163 -5.05 -39.38 -11.80
N ALA A 164 -6.24 -39.96 -12.02
CA ALA A 164 -7.47 -39.20 -12.27
C ALA A 164 -7.90 -38.37 -11.05
N PHE A 165 -7.86 -38.96 -9.85
CA PHE A 165 -8.15 -38.26 -8.59
C PHE A 165 -7.21 -37.07 -8.37
N LEU A 166 -5.94 -37.22 -8.76
CA LEU A 166 -4.91 -36.21 -8.64
C LEU A 166 -5.14 -35.00 -9.54
N VAL A 167 -5.37 -35.25 -10.84
CA VAL A 167 -5.65 -34.18 -11.80
C VAL A 167 -6.90 -33.42 -11.37
N PHE A 168 -7.92 -34.13 -10.89
CA PHE A 168 -9.12 -33.53 -10.34
C PHE A 168 -8.85 -32.66 -9.10
N PHE A 169 -8.12 -33.19 -8.11
CA PHE A 169 -7.78 -32.45 -6.89
C PHE A 169 -6.93 -31.21 -7.20
N GLN A 170 -5.96 -31.32 -8.12
CA GLN A 170 -5.10 -30.22 -8.53
C GLN A 170 -5.88 -29.12 -9.26
N PHE A 171 -6.83 -29.51 -10.12
CA PHE A 171 -7.72 -28.57 -10.81
C PHE A 171 -8.67 -27.86 -9.83
N MET A 172 -9.24 -28.61 -8.87
CA MET A 172 -10.10 -28.06 -7.81
C MET A 172 -9.33 -27.08 -6.92
N PHE A 173 -8.11 -27.43 -6.52
CA PHE A 173 -7.25 -26.57 -5.70
C PHE A 173 -6.87 -25.28 -6.43
N MET A 174 -6.55 -25.38 -7.73
CA MET A 174 -6.30 -24.22 -8.58
C MET A 174 -7.54 -23.32 -8.71
N GLY A 175 -8.73 -23.91 -8.83
CA GLY A 175 -10.01 -23.20 -8.84
C GLY A 175 -10.30 -22.45 -7.53
N LEU A 176 -10.07 -23.10 -6.38
CA LEU A 176 -10.28 -22.51 -5.05
C LEU A 176 -9.32 -21.33 -4.80
N ILE A 177 -8.09 -21.41 -5.32
CA ILE A 177 -7.10 -20.34 -5.24
C ILE A 177 -7.43 -19.17 -6.18
N LYS A 178 -7.97 -19.44 -7.37
CA LYS A 178 -8.38 -18.37 -8.31
C LYS A 178 -9.43 -17.43 -7.70
N ILE A 179 -10.24 -17.93 -6.77
CA ILE A 179 -11.26 -17.17 -6.02
C ILE A 179 -10.63 -16.30 -4.91
N ARG A 180 -9.43 -16.65 -4.41
CA ARG A 180 -8.74 -15.91 -3.34
C ARG A 180 -7.71 -14.89 -3.83
N ARG A 181 -7.57 -14.70 -5.15
CA ARG A 181 -6.76 -13.60 -5.68
C ARG A 181 -7.44 -12.27 -5.29
N PRO A 182 -6.83 -11.41 -4.46
CA PRO A 182 -7.32 -10.05 -4.33
C PRO A 182 -7.23 -9.41 -5.72
N ALA A 183 -8.32 -8.82 -6.18
CA ALA A 183 -8.32 -7.98 -7.38
C ALA A 183 -7.40 -6.78 -7.10
N LEU A 184 -6.12 -6.96 -7.41
CA LEU A 184 -5.16 -5.87 -7.49
C LEU A 184 -5.26 -5.38 -8.92
N GLU A 185 -6.23 -4.50 -9.15
CA GLU A 185 -6.15 -3.55 -10.25
C GLU A 185 -4.88 -2.74 -10.01
N VAL A 186 -3.89 -2.98 -10.86
CA VAL A 186 -2.76 -2.08 -11.11
C VAL A 186 -3.15 -1.22 -12.30
#